data_AF-A0A7X2GYZ4-F1
#
_entry.id   AF-A0A7X2GYZ4-F1
#
_cell.length_a   1.000
_cell.length_b   1.000
_cell.length_c   1.000
_cell.angle_alpha   90.00
_cell.angle_beta   90.00
_cell.angle_gamma   90.00
#
_symmetry.space_group_name_H-M   'P 1'
#
loop_
_entity.id
_entity.type
_entity.pdbx_description
1 polymer ?
#
loop_
_entity_poly.entity_id
_entity_poly.type
_entity_poly.pdbx_seq_one_letter_code
_entity_poly.pdbx_strand_id
1 'polypeptide(L)'
;MDTAYNTTYHIQMAKRTLAGKPYSKIVPRDPNSWKQYVKGLREEVLGMPLESFWGMFGIKTPTGHKYESPKDADDPNKSRNLKLHTMKLIMDTLDLVWEPTSKFGEYSSITRNYALTDDGKAAIGLLNASGLELKDLEALLLLHSYYKSHK
;
A
#
# COMPACT_ATOMS: atom_id res chain seq x y z
N MET A 1 -19.77 25.63 7.70
CA MET A 1 -19.93 24.31 7.05
C MET A 1 -18.87 23.40 7.64
N ASP A 2 -19.30 22.35 8.32
CA ASP A 2 -18.41 21.49 9.11
C ASP A 2 -17.41 20.74 8.23
N THR A 3 -16.13 20.85 8.57
CA THR A 3 -15.02 20.14 7.93
C THR A 3 -15.25 18.63 7.86
N ALA A 4 -15.93 18.06 8.86
CA ALA A 4 -16.31 16.65 8.88
C ALA A 4 -17.24 16.25 7.71
N TYR A 5 -18.21 17.10 7.36
CA TYR A 5 -19.16 16.84 6.27
C TYR A 5 -18.44 16.82 4.90
N ASN A 6 -17.50 17.74 4.71
CA ASN A 6 -16.71 17.83 3.48
C ASN A 6 -15.77 16.63 3.30
N THR A 7 -15.14 16.18 4.40
CA THR A 7 -14.31 14.97 4.39
C THR A 7 -15.10 13.72 4.03
N THR A 8 -16.26 13.49 4.66
CA THR A 8 -17.10 12.32 4.35
C THR A 8 -17.56 12.32 2.89
N TYR A 9 -17.94 13.47 2.35
CA TYR A 9 -18.31 13.62 0.95
C TYR A 9 -17.18 13.21 0.00
N HIS A 10 -15.96 13.72 0.22
CA HIS A 10 -14.80 13.38 -0.61
C HIS A 10 -14.46 11.90 -0.56
N ILE A 11 -14.52 11.26 0.62
CA ILE A 11 -14.28 9.82 0.77
C ILE A 11 -15.30 9.02 -0.05
N GLN A 12 -16.59 9.33 0.07
CA GLN A 12 -17.64 8.64 -0.68
C GLN A 12 -17.49 8.81 -2.20
N MET A 13 -17.15 10.02 -2.65
CA MET A 13 -16.88 10.31 -4.05
C MET A 13 -15.68 9.49 -4.56
N ALA A 14 -14.58 9.46 -3.80
CA ALA A 14 -13.40 8.71 -4.17
C ALA A 14 -13.68 7.20 -4.25
N LYS A 15 -14.41 6.63 -3.29
CA LYS A 15 -14.82 5.22 -3.32
C LYS A 15 -15.68 4.89 -4.54
N ARG A 16 -16.61 5.77 -4.93
CA ARG A 16 -17.43 5.61 -6.15
C ARG A 16 -16.57 5.63 -7.42
N THR A 17 -15.64 6.57 -7.53
CA THR A 17 -14.72 6.64 -8.67
C THR A 17 -13.87 5.38 -8.77
N LEU A 18 -13.34 4.89 -7.65
CA LEU A 18 -12.53 3.68 -7.60
C LEU A 18 -13.32 2.40 -7.87
N ALA A 19 -14.63 2.38 -7.60
CA ALA A 19 -15.49 1.26 -7.98
C ALA A 19 -15.55 1.05 -9.50
N GLY A 20 -15.45 2.13 -10.28
CA GLY A 20 -15.37 2.08 -11.74
C GLY A 20 -13.95 1.81 -12.30
N LYS A 21 -12.93 1.76 -11.44
CA LYS A 21 -11.51 1.63 -11.82
C LYS A 21 -10.78 0.59 -10.96
N PRO A 22 -11.10 -0.71 -11.09
CA PRO A 22 -10.59 -1.76 -10.21
C PRO A 22 -9.06 -1.86 -10.21
N TYR A 23 -8.40 -1.63 -11.36
CA TYR A 23 -6.94 -1.64 -11.44
C TYR A 23 -6.27 -0.54 -10.60
N SER A 24 -6.92 0.63 -10.47
CA SER A 24 -6.41 1.74 -9.65
C SER A 24 -6.50 1.48 -8.14
N LYS A 25 -7.24 0.45 -7.72
CA LYS A 25 -7.32 0.02 -6.32
C LYS A 25 -6.09 -0.76 -5.86
N ILE A 26 -5.22 -1.18 -6.78
CA ILE A 26 -4.05 -1.99 -6.47
C ILE A 26 -2.89 -1.05 -6.08
N VAL A 27 -2.34 -1.22 -4.88
CA VAL A 27 -1.23 -0.39 -4.36
C VAL A 27 0.10 -1.16 -4.42
N PRO A 28 1.23 -0.48 -4.72
CA PRO A 28 2.55 -1.11 -4.71
C PRO A 28 2.97 -1.51 -3.30
N ARG A 29 3.67 -2.64 -3.13
CA ARG A 29 4.25 -3.03 -1.83
C ARG A 29 5.57 -2.35 -1.55
N ASP A 30 6.32 -1.95 -2.57
CA ASP A 30 7.56 -1.19 -2.38
C ASP A 30 7.23 0.22 -1.86
N PRO A 31 7.69 0.60 -0.64
CA PRO A 31 7.51 1.94 -0.08
C PRO A 31 8.01 3.08 -0.97
N ASN A 32 8.99 2.85 -1.85
CA ASN A 32 9.53 3.89 -2.71
C ASN A 32 8.59 4.28 -3.85
N SER A 33 7.76 3.34 -4.32
CA SER A 33 6.79 3.57 -5.40
C SER A 33 5.54 4.33 -4.95
N TRP A 34 5.32 4.46 -3.63
CA TRP A 34 4.12 5.09 -3.07
C TRP A 34 3.95 6.56 -3.44
N LYS A 35 5.03 7.31 -3.62
CA LYS A 35 4.92 8.76 -3.93
C LYS A 35 4.25 8.99 -5.28
N GLN A 36 4.75 8.30 -6.29
CA GLN A 36 4.22 8.35 -7.65
C GLN A 36 2.81 7.78 -7.69
N TYR A 37 2.59 6.64 -7.02
CA TYR A 37 1.27 6.02 -6.92
C TYR A 37 0.23 6.97 -6.31
N VAL A 38 0.51 7.57 -5.15
CA VAL A 38 -0.44 8.46 -4.46
C VAL A 38 -0.70 9.72 -5.27
N LYS A 39 0.33 10.30 -5.89
CA LYS A 39 0.17 11.44 -6.79
C LYS A 39 -0.73 11.10 -7.99
N GLY A 40 -0.47 9.97 -8.66
CA GLY A 40 -1.29 9.50 -9.79
C GLY A 40 -2.72 9.16 -9.37
N LEU A 41 -2.90 8.52 -8.20
CA LEU A 41 -4.21 8.27 -7.61
C LEU A 41 -4.98 9.59 -7.40
N ARG A 42 -4.33 10.62 -6.88
CA ARG A 42 -4.97 11.93 -6.66
C ARG A 42 -5.29 12.64 -7.97
N GLU A 43 -4.32 12.78 -8.88
CA GLU A 43 -4.45 13.63 -10.08
C GLU A 43 -5.20 12.94 -11.20
N GLU A 44 -4.87 11.70 -11.52
CA GLU A 44 -5.31 11.02 -12.74
C GLU A 44 -6.53 10.13 -12.48
N VAL A 45 -6.61 9.52 -11.29
CA VAL A 45 -7.71 8.62 -10.96
C VAL A 45 -8.87 9.40 -10.35
N LEU A 46 -8.58 10.20 -9.31
CA LEU A 46 -9.60 10.92 -8.53
C LEU A 46 -9.85 12.36 -9.01
N GLY A 47 -8.89 12.99 -9.71
CA GLY A 47 -9.01 14.37 -10.17
C GLY A 47 -9.15 15.38 -9.03
N MET A 48 -8.52 15.13 -7.88
CA MET A 48 -8.74 15.92 -6.66
C MET A 48 -7.63 16.95 -6.39
N PRO A 49 -7.99 18.13 -5.86
CA PRO A 49 -7.03 19.08 -5.29
C PRO A 49 -6.26 18.47 -4.12
N LEU A 50 -5.04 18.95 -3.91
CA LEU A 50 -4.14 18.45 -2.87
C LEU A 50 -4.73 18.60 -1.46
N GLU A 51 -5.40 19.73 -1.19
CA GLU A 51 -6.08 19.97 0.10
C GLU A 51 -7.22 18.99 0.34
N SER A 52 -8.13 18.82 -0.62
CA SER A 52 -9.25 17.88 -0.51
C SER A 52 -8.76 16.45 -0.32
N PHE A 53 -7.76 16.02 -1.09
CA PHE A 53 -7.24 14.65 -1.01
C PHE A 53 -6.59 14.37 0.34
N TRP A 54 -5.62 15.18 0.76
CA TRP A 54 -4.92 14.95 2.03
C TRP A 54 -5.81 15.24 3.26
N GLY A 55 -6.78 16.13 3.10
CA GLY A 55 -7.82 16.42 4.09
C GLY A 55 -8.68 15.20 4.44
N MET A 56 -8.88 14.25 3.50
CA MET A 56 -9.57 12.98 3.79
C MET A 56 -8.89 12.16 4.89
N PHE A 57 -7.56 12.32 5.03
CA PHE A 57 -6.73 11.57 5.96
C PHE A 57 -6.26 12.42 7.14
N GLY A 58 -6.79 13.63 7.31
CA GLY A 58 -6.36 14.58 8.35
C GLY A 58 -4.92 15.09 8.15
N ILE A 59 -4.39 15.02 6.94
CA ILE A 59 -3.02 15.44 6.62
C ILE A 59 -3.05 16.86 6.06
N LYS A 60 -2.23 17.74 6.64
CA LYS A 60 -2.11 19.13 6.17
C LYS A 60 -1.45 19.19 4.79
N THR A 61 -1.95 20.07 3.94
CA THR A 61 -1.48 20.32 2.56
C THR A 61 0.04 20.37 2.41
N PRO A 62 0.82 21.10 3.25
CA PRO A 62 2.28 21.13 3.11
C PRO A 62 2.95 19.77 3.35
N THR A 63 2.37 18.92 4.20
CA THR A 63 2.89 17.57 4.47
C THR A 63 2.52 16.63 3.34
N GLY A 64 1.28 16.72 2.83
CA GLY A 64 0.84 16.00 1.64
C GLY A 64 1.72 16.27 0.42
N HIS A 65 2.09 17.53 0.19
CA HIS A 65 2.99 17.91 -0.90
C HIS A 65 4.36 17.20 -0.82
N LYS A 66 4.92 17.07 0.39
CA LYS A 66 6.19 16.36 0.60
C LYS A 66 6.07 14.86 0.30
N TYR A 67 4.90 14.26 0.51
CA TYR A 67 4.64 12.85 0.22
C TYR A 67 4.52 12.53 -1.27
N GLU A 68 4.20 13.53 -2.10
CA GLU A 68 4.07 13.36 -3.56
C GLU A 68 5.31 13.83 -4.33
N SER A 69 6.23 14.53 -3.67
CA SER A 69 7.42 15.12 -4.32
C SER A 69 8.49 14.05 -4.63
N PRO A 70 9.09 14.03 -5.83
CA PRO A 70 10.13 13.06 -6.20
C PRO A 70 11.36 13.17 -5.28
N LYS A 71 12.13 12.08 -5.22
CA LYS A 71 13.28 11.93 -4.31
C LYS A 71 14.45 12.86 -4.68
N ASP A 72 14.53 13.29 -5.94
CA ASP A 72 15.59 14.15 -6.49
C ASP A 72 15.39 15.64 -6.22
N ALA A 73 14.44 16.00 -5.34
CA ALA A 73 14.52 17.29 -4.68
C ALA A 73 15.67 17.19 -3.68
N ASP A 74 16.83 17.77 -4.01
CA ASP A 74 18.09 17.86 -3.22
C ASP A 74 17.95 18.43 -1.78
N ASP A 75 16.72 18.55 -1.28
CA ASP A 75 16.39 19.03 0.05
C ASP A 75 15.42 18.06 0.73
N PRO A 76 15.83 17.35 1.80
CA PRO A 76 14.96 16.47 2.58
C PRO A 76 13.77 17.22 3.23
N ASN A 77 13.77 18.55 3.24
CA ASN A 77 12.59 19.32 3.63
C ASN A 77 11.49 19.33 2.56
N LYS A 78 11.80 19.00 1.31
CA LYS A 78 10.88 19.06 0.15
C LYS A 78 10.27 17.70 -0.19
N SER A 79 10.90 16.59 0.18
CA SER A 79 10.40 15.24 -0.11
C SER A 79 10.47 14.32 1.12
N ARG A 80 9.41 13.53 1.36
CA ARG A 80 9.33 12.60 2.48
C ARG A 80 8.70 11.28 2.05
N ASN A 81 9.26 10.16 2.47
CA ASN A 81 8.60 8.86 2.28
C ASN A 81 7.36 8.77 3.18
N LEU A 82 6.27 8.19 2.65
CA LEU A 82 5.11 7.89 3.47
C LEU A 82 5.50 6.91 4.57
N LYS A 83 4.97 7.11 5.78
CA LYS A 83 5.10 6.13 6.86
C LYS A 83 4.10 5.01 6.61
N LEU A 84 4.42 3.78 7.02
CA LEU A 84 3.53 2.62 6.87
C LEU A 84 2.14 2.85 7.48
N HIS A 85 2.05 3.55 8.61
CA HIS A 85 0.76 3.92 9.20
C HIS A 85 -0.10 4.79 8.27
N THR A 86 0.50 5.79 7.62
CA THR A 86 -0.19 6.66 6.65
C THR A 86 -0.61 5.87 5.41
N MET A 87 0.23 4.96 4.92
CA MET A 87 -0.11 4.07 3.81
C MET A 87 -1.37 3.27 4.12
N LYS A 88 -1.39 2.61 5.30
CA LYS A 88 -2.56 1.84 5.76
C LYS A 88 -3.81 2.69 5.91
N LEU A 89 -3.69 3.88 6.50
CA LEU A 89 -4.81 4.81 6.62
C LEU A 89 -5.44 5.12 5.26
N ILE A 90 -4.62 5.40 4.24
CA ILE A 90 -5.11 5.67 2.88
C ILE A 90 -5.82 4.43 2.31
N MET A 91 -5.22 3.25 2.46
CA MET A 91 -5.80 2.00 1.96
C MET A 91 -7.15 1.69 2.60
N ASP A 92 -7.21 1.72 3.93
CA ASP A 92 -8.41 1.41 4.69
C ASP A 92 -9.52 2.42 4.39
N THR A 93 -9.16 3.70 4.22
CA THR A 93 -10.13 4.76 3.90
C THR A 93 -10.70 4.64 2.50
N LEU A 94 -9.91 4.19 1.52
CA LEU A 94 -10.30 4.13 0.10
C LEU A 94 -10.61 2.71 -0.41
N ASP A 95 -10.62 1.72 0.48
CA ASP A 95 -10.77 0.29 0.17
C ASP A 95 -9.77 -0.18 -0.91
N LEU A 96 -8.50 0.20 -0.75
CA LEU A 96 -7.41 -0.22 -1.62
C LEU A 96 -6.84 -1.55 -1.17
N VAL A 97 -6.30 -2.32 -2.12
CA VAL A 97 -5.74 -3.63 -1.89
C VAL A 97 -4.27 -3.65 -2.29
N TRP A 98 -3.44 -4.34 -1.51
CA TRP A 98 -2.04 -4.55 -1.91
C TRP A 98 -1.97 -5.28 -3.23
N GLU A 99 -0.96 -4.95 -4.03
CA GLU A 99 -0.56 -5.79 -5.15
C GLU A 99 -0.41 -7.25 -4.67
N PRO A 100 -0.88 -8.23 -5.47
CA PRO A 100 -0.60 -9.63 -5.23
C PRO A 100 0.91 -9.79 -5.04
N THR A 101 1.32 -10.52 -4.01
CA THR A 101 2.74 -10.83 -3.83
C THR A 101 3.20 -11.74 -4.96
N SER A 102 3.80 -11.18 -6.01
CA SER A 102 4.71 -11.90 -6.91
C SER A 102 6.07 -12.13 -6.27
N LYS A 103 6.32 -11.53 -5.09
CA LYS A 103 7.63 -11.50 -4.42
C LYS A 103 8.31 -12.87 -4.30
N PHE A 104 7.55 -13.95 -4.14
CA PHE A 104 8.11 -15.31 -3.99
C PHE A 104 7.93 -16.17 -5.23
N GLY A 105 7.15 -15.73 -6.21
CA GLY A 105 6.97 -16.44 -7.47
C GLY A 105 5.73 -16.00 -8.24
N GLU A 106 5.73 -16.28 -9.52
CA GLU A 106 4.63 -15.98 -10.44
C GLU A 106 4.15 -17.24 -11.13
N TYR A 107 2.82 -17.38 -11.23
CA TYR A 107 2.22 -18.42 -12.06
C TYR A 107 2.08 -17.90 -13.48
N SER A 108 2.76 -18.54 -14.43
CA SER A 108 2.56 -18.27 -15.85
C SER A 108 1.44 -19.15 -16.38
N SER A 109 0.33 -18.53 -16.79
CA SER A 109 -0.79 -19.22 -17.42
C SER A 109 -0.44 -19.78 -18.81
N ILE A 110 0.61 -19.26 -19.46
CA ILE A 110 1.10 -19.71 -20.77
C ILE A 110 1.89 -21.01 -20.62
N THR A 111 2.81 -21.06 -19.66
CA THR A 111 3.66 -22.25 -19.43
C THR A 111 3.06 -23.20 -18.39
N ARG A 112 1.93 -22.83 -17.78
CA ARG A 112 1.25 -23.52 -16.67
C ARG A 112 2.15 -23.85 -15.47
N ASN A 113 3.21 -23.08 -15.30
CA ASN A 113 4.22 -23.31 -14.27
C ASN A 113 4.30 -22.13 -13.30
N TYR A 114 4.55 -22.46 -12.04
CA TYR A 114 4.89 -21.49 -11.02
C TYR A 114 6.41 -21.34 -10.97
N ALA A 115 6.91 -20.14 -11.29
CA ALA A 115 8.33 -19.83 -11.24
C ALA A 115 8.62 -19.02 -9.97
N LEU A 116 9.50 -19.54 -9.11
CA LEU A 116 9.96 -18.81 -7.93
C LEU A 116 10.92 -17.70 -8.35
N THR A 117 10.76 -16.53 -7.73
CA THR A 117 11.79 -15.48 -7.73
C THR A 117 12.98 -15.94 -6.89
N ASP A 118 14.10 -15.21 -6.94
CA ASP A 118 15.27 -15.54 -6.11
C ASP A 118 15.00 -15.38 -4.61
N ASP A 119 14.19 -14.39 -4.23
CA ASP A 119 13.65 -14.26 -2.86
C ASP A 119 12.78 -15.48 -2.47
N GLY A 120 11.98 -16.00 -3.41
CA GLY A 120 11.20 -17.23 -3.23
C GLY A 120 12.05 -18.46 -3.00
N LYS A 121 13.09 -18.63 -3.81
CA LYS A 121 14.06 -19.73 -3.66
C LYS A 121 14.81 -19.64 -2.33
N ALA A 122 15.24 -18.44 -1.93
CA ALA A 122 15.92 -18.23 -0.66
C ALA A 122 15.02 -18.53 0.54
N ALA A 123 13.75 -18.09 0.49
CA ALA A 123 12.77 -18.39 1.52
C ALA A 123 12.50 -19.90 1.65
N ILE A 124 12.30 -20.60 0.53
CA ILE A 124 12.14 -22.06 0.55
C ILE A 124 13.41 -22.77 1.04
N GLY A 125 14.59 -22.27 0.65
CA GLY A 125 15.86 -22.79 1.14
C GLY A 125 15.98 -22.72 2.66
N LEU A 126 15.57 -21.59 3.25
CA LEU A 126 15.53 -21.43 4.71
C LEU A 126 14.53 -22.39 5.36
N LEU A 127 13.32 -22.53 4.81
CA LEU A 127 12.31 -23.46 5.34
C LEU A 127 12.81 -24.90 5.35
N ASN A 128 13.39 -25.34 4.22
CA ASN A 128 13.94 -26.69 4.08
C ASN A 128 15.12 -26.92 5.05
N ALA A 129 16.02 -25.95 5.21
CA ALA A 129 17.14 -26.05 6.13
C ALA A 129 16.70 -26.08 7.60
N SER A 130 15.56 -25.45 7.91
CA SER A 130 15.01 -25.37 9.27
C SER A 130 14.23 -26.62 9.67
N GLY A 131 13.92 -27.52 8.73
CA GLY A 131 13.04 -28.67 8.95
C GLY A 131 11.62 -28.27 9.35
N LEU A 132 11.19 -27.04 9.05
CA LEU A 132 9.88 -26.54 9.44
C LEU A 132 8.82 -27.07 8.48
N GLU A 133 7.77 -27.63 9.04
CA GLU A 133 6.58 -28.02 8.28
C GLU A 133 5.61 -26.83 8.14
N LEU A 134 4.64 -26.98 7.24
CA LEU A 134 3.58 -25.97 7.07
C LEU A 134 2.84 -25.68 8.39
N LYS A 135 2.62 -26.71 9.22
CA LYS A 135 1.98 -26.57 10.53
C LYS A 135 2.79 -25.70 11.49
N ASP A 136 4.12 -25.75 11.42
CA ASP A 136 4.98 -24.91 12.25
C ASP A 136 4.91 -23.45 11.80
N LEU A 137 4.80 -23.20 10.50
CA LEU A 137 4.58 -21.86 9.96
C LEU A 137 3.23 -21.29 10.36
N GLU A 138 2.17 -22.11 10.32
CA GLU A 138 0.84 -21.73 10.80
C GLU A 138 0.87 -21.38 12.29
N ALA A 139 1.56 -22.18 13.11
CA ALA A 139 1.75 -21.92 14.53
C ALA A 139 2.53 -20.62 14.79
N LEU A 140 3.59 -20.34 14.02
CA LEU A 140 4.35 -19.10 14.11
C LEU A 140 3.53 -17.87 13.72
N LEU A 141 2.66 -17.98 12.70
CA LEU A 141 1.74 -16.91 12.30
C LEU A 141 0.69 -16.64 13.39
N LEU A 142 0.15 -17.69 14.01
CA LEU A 142 -0.77 -17.60 15.14
C LEU A 142 -0.10 -16.94 16.35
N LEU A 143 1.10 -17.39 16.72
CA LEU A 143 1.90 -16.81 17.80
C LEU A 143 2.18 -15.32 17.55
N HIS A 144 2.61 -14.96 16.35
CA HIS A 144 2.90 -13.57 15.98
C HIS A 144 1.62 -12.70 16.03
N SER A 145 0.50 -13.21 15.55
CA SER A 145 -0.79 -12.51 15.58
C SER A 145 -1.28 -12.28 17.01
N TYR A 146 -1.11 -13.27 17.89
CA TYR A 146 -1.39 -13.16 19.32
C TYR A 146 -0.49 -12.12 19.99
N TYR A 147 0.82 -12.18 19.73
CA TYR A 147 1.81 -11.27 20.33
C TYR A 147 1.59 -9.81 19.89
N LYS A 148 1.11 -9.59 18.68
CA LYS A 148 0.82 -8.26 18.13
C LYS A 148 -0.51 -7.68 18.63
N SER A 149 -1.48 -8.52 18.96
CA SER A 149 -2.79 -8.09 19.49
C SER A 149 -2.76 -7.82 21.00
N HIS A 150 -1.76 -8.34 21.71
CA HIS A 150 -1.57 -8.19 23.16
C HIS A 150 -0.38 -7.28 23.51
N LYS A 151 0.04 -6.43 22.57
CA LYS A 151 1.00 -5.32 22.74
C LYS A 151 0.28 -4.00 22.50
#